data_AF-A0AAW9EAL6-F1
#
_entry.id   AF-A0AAW9EAL6-F1
#
_cell.length_a   1.000
_cell.length_b   1.000
_cell.length_c   1.000
_cell.angle_alpha   90.00
_cell.angle_beta   90.00
_cell.angle_gamma   90.00
#
_symmetry.space_group_name_H-M   'P 1'
#
loop_
_entity.id
_entity.type
_entity.pdbx_description
1 polymer ?
#
loop_
_entity_poly.entity_id
_entity_poly.type
_entity_poly.pdbx_seq_one_letter_code
_entity_poly.pdbx_strand_id
1 'polypeptide(L)'
;STVHTDEYPLTVDVTPPTYSSLAPVYSNYGQVTSGDVWKLGLGGSEDNAFLLSGISDESPIKGVKAKLYRQDGSLYKDVSVNYDDANGQARQSFQSGFFPASDLDEVFT
;
A
#
# COMPACT_ATOMS: atom_id res chain seq x y z
N SER A 1 18.08 15.42 -53.01
CA SER A 1 17.48 15.69 -51.69
C SER A 1 18.35 15.08 -50.62
N THR A 2 18.81 15.89 -49.68
CA THR A 2 19.45 15.43 -48.45
C THR A 2 18.37 15.20 -47.41
N VAL A 3 18.34 13.99 -46.83
CA VAL A 3 17.48 13.68 -45.69
C VAL A 3 18.12 14.33 -44.46
N HIS A 4 17.35 15.13 -43.74
CA HIS A 4 17.74 15.67 -42.44
C HIS A 4 17.21 14.74 -41.36
N THR A 5 18.06 14.42 -40.38
CA THR A 5 17.73 13.54 -39.26
C THR A 5 18.11 14.28 -38.00
N ASP A 6 17.13 14.47 -37.12
CA ASP A 6 17.33 14.98 -35.77
C ASP A 6 17.20 13.83 -34.78
N GLU A 7 18.19 13.67 -33.92
CA GLU A 7 18.14 12.75 -32.79
C GLU A 7 17.93 13.53 -31.49
N TYR A 8 16.92 13.14 -30.73
CA TYR A 8 16.65 13.67 -29.40
C TYR A 8 16.83 12.54 -28.38
N PRO A 9 17.70 12.69 -27.37
CA PRO A 9 17.83 11.68 -26.34
C PRO A 9 16.56 11.61 -25.50
N LEU A 10 15.96 10.42 -25.41
CA LEU A 10 14.86 10.12 -24.49
C LEU A 10 15.44 9.51 -23.22
N THR A 11 15.25 10.19 -22.10
CA THR A 11 15.51 9.63 -20.77
C THR A 11 14.21 9.13 -20.17
N VAL A 12 14.15 7.82 -19.88
CA VAL A 12 13.03 7.21 -19.17
C VAL A 12 13.47 6.96 -17.73
N ASP A 13 12.73 7.53 -16.78
CA ASP A 13 12.92 7.21 -15.37
C ASP A 13 12.43 5.78 -15.11
N VAL A 14 13.31 4.95 -14.57
CA VAL A 14 13.06 3.55 -14.20
C VAL A 14 13.27 3.31 -12.71
N THR A 15 13.55 4.37 -11.94
CA THR A 15 13.77 4.28 -10.50
C THR A 15 12.41 4.19 -9.81
N PRO A 16 12.14 3.15 -9.02
CA PRO A 16 10.89 3.07 -8.28
C PRO A 16 10.92 4.00 -7.06
N PRO A 17 9.75 4.52 -6.64
CA PRO A 17 9.62 5.22 -5.38
C PRO A 17 10.10 4.39 -4.20
N THR A 18 10.64 5.08 -3.20
CA THR A 18 11.08 4.48 -1.95
C THR A 18 10.11 4.83 -0.82
N TYR A 19 10.11 4.02 0.23
CA TYR A 19 9.40 4.29 1.48
C TYR A 19 10.26 3.83 2.66
N SER A 20 10.07 4.43 3.83
CA SER A 20 10.87 4.11 5.01
C SER A 20 10.24 3.02 5.87
N SER A 21 8.91 3.01 5.98
CA SER A 21 8.20 1.99 6.76
C SER A 21 6.75 1.81 6.34
N LEU A 22 6.28 0.58 6.51
CA LEU A 22 4.86 0.21 6.51
C LEU A 22 4.56 -0.42 7.86
N ALA A 23 3.63 0.17 8.62
CA ALA A 23 3.24 -0.36 9.92
C ALA A 23 1.75 -0.15 10.17
N PRO A 24 1.09 -1.05 10.91
CA PRO A 24 -0.23 -0.78 11.44
C PRO A 24 -0.13 0.33 12.49
N VAL A 25 -1.07 1.26 12.46
CA VAL A 25 -1.19 2.35 13.42
C VAL A 25 -2.45 2.16 14.26
N TYR A 26 -2.33 2.48 15.55
CA TYR A 26 -3.34 2.30 16.60
C TYR A 26 -3.66 0.82 16.83
N SER A 27 -2.82 0.16 17.62
CA SER A 27 -2.93 -1.27 17.96
C SER A 27 -3.42 -1.44 19.39
N ASN A 28 -4.74 -1.39 19.61
CA ASN A 28 -5.31 -1.70 20.91
C ASN A 28 -6.30 -2.87 20.79
N TYR A 29 -6.41 -3.64 21.88
CA TYR A 29 -7.24 -4.86 22.01
C TYR A 29 -6.80 -6.04 21.11
N GLY A 30 -5.93 -6.91 21.63
CA GLY A 30 -5.67 -8.25 21.07
C GLY A 30 -4.94 -8.31 19.72
N GLN A 31 -4.61 -7.17 19.10
CA GLN A 31 -3.84 -7.13 17.86
C GLN A 31 -2.36 -7.46 18.12
N VAL A 32 -1.79 -8.31 17.27
CA VAL A 32 -0.34 -8.60 17.26
C VAL A 32 0.23 -8.00 15.99
N THR A 33 1.01 -6.94 16.14
CA THR A 33 1.56 -6.14 15.03
C THR A 33 3.09 -6.23 14.93
N SER A 34 3.67 -7.25 15.55
CA SER A 34 5.09 -7.55 15.54
C SER A 34 5.39 -8.87 14.83
N GLY A 35 6.59 -8.97 14.26
CA GLY A 35 7.03 -10.13 13.47
C GLY A 35 6.48 -10.13 12.04
N ASP A 36 6.64 -11.28 11.37
CA ASP A 36 6.32 -11.45 9.94
C ASP A 36 4.82 -11.60 9.67
N VAL A 37 4.02 -11.87 10.71
CA VAL A 37 2.58 -12.09 10.60
C VAL A 37 1.85 -11.19 11.57
N TRP A 38 1.04 -10.29 11.04
CA TRP A 38 0.19 -9.42 11.85
C TRP A 38 -1.18 -10.06 12.07
N LYS A 39 -1.52 -10.29 13.34
CA LYS A 39 -2.86 -10.74 13.75
C LYS A 39 -3.72 -9.52 13.97
N LEU A 40 -4.40 -9.11 12.91
CA LEU A 40 -5.28 -7.96 12.90
C LEU A 40 -6.66 -8.45 13.30
N GLY A 41 -6.99 -8.34 14.59
CA GLY A 41 -8.34 -8.64 15.06
C GLY A 41 -9.36 -7.64 14.52
N LEU A 42 -10.64 -7.99 14.62
CA LEU A 42 -11.70 -6.98 14.68
C LEU A 42 -11.41 -6.14 15.93
N GLY A 43 -10.67 -5.05 15.76
CA GLY A 43 -10.49 -4.06 16.81
C GLY A 43 -11.85 -3.58 17.30
N GLY A 44 -11.89 -2.93 18.45
CA GLY A 44 -13.11 -2.28 18.93
C GLY A 44 -13.56 -1.16 17.99
N SER A 45 -14.18 -0.14 18.54
CA SER A 45 -14.74 0.99 17.79
C SER A 45 -13.69 1.91 17.13
N GLU A 46 -12.40 1.54 17.12
CA GLU A 46 -11.30 2.43 16.77
C GLU A 46 -10.96 2.49 15.27
N ASP A 47 -10.37 3.62 14.86
CA ASP A 47 -9.92 3.92 13.50
C ASP A 47 -8.55 3.33 13.18
N ASN A 48 -8.50 2.00 13.10
CA ASN A 48 -7.27 1.27 12.80
C ASN A 48 -6.92 1.32 11.30
N ALA A 49 -5.63 1.45 10.99
CA ALA A 49 -5.15 1.58 9.62
C ALA A 49 -3.72 1.05 9.45
N PHE A 50 -3.32 0.83 8.20
CA PHE A 50 -1.92 0.78 7.82
C PHE A 50 -1.44 2.17 7.43
N LEU A 51 -0.25 2.52 7.93
CA LEU A 51 0.46 3.73 7.55
C LEU A 51 1.71 3.34 6.77
N LEU A 52 1.76 3.76 5.51
CA LEU A 52 2.99 3.81 4.72
C LEU A 52 3.59 5.20 4.90
N SER A 53 4.85 5.29 5.30
CA SER A 53 5.51 6.57 5.62
C SER A 53 6.89 6.69 4.99
N GLY A 54 7.35 7.94 4.87
CA GLY A 54 8.62 8.28 4.25
C GLY A 54 8.64 7.99 2.75
N ILE A 55 7.49 8.12 2.10
CA ILE A 55 7.37 7.95 0.65
C ILE A 55 8.18 9.06 -0.02
N SER A 56 9.11 8.70 -0.89
CA SER A 56 10.00 9.64 -1.55
C SER A 56 10.43 9.13 -2.93
N ASP A 57 10.46 10.05 -3.90
CA ASP A 57 10.90 9.84 -5.26
C ASP A 57 11.40 11.16 -5.84
N GLU A 58 12.28 11.13 -6.85
CA GLU A 58 12.74 12.34 -7.54
C GLU A 58 11.63 12.93 -8.43
N SER A 59 10.75 12.05 -8.93
CA SER A 59 9.57 12.39 -9.72
C SER A 59 8.32 12.56 -8.82
N PRO A 60 7.33 13.37 -9.24
CA PRO A 60 6.09 13.53 -8.48
C PRO A 60 5.31 12.22 -8.32
N ILE A 61 4.96 11.86 -7.09
CA ILE A 61 4.12 10.71 -6.78
C ILE A 61 2.69 10.97 -7.29
N LYS A 62 2.22 10.14 -8.24
CA LYS A 62 0.86 10.25 -8.80
C LYS A 62 -0.23 9.67 -7.91
N GLY A 63 0.11 8.73 -7.04
CA GLY A 63 -0.82 8.12 -6.11
C GLY A 63 -0.29 6.83 -5.53
N VAL A 64 -0.96 6.36 -4.48
CA VAL A 64 -0.63 5.12 -3.78
C VAL A 64 -1.80 4.15 -3.94
N LYS A 65 -1.48 2.86 -4.08
CA LYS A 65 -2.48 1.78 -4.16
C LYS A 65 -2.20 0.73 -3.11
N ALA A 66 -3.26 0.23 -2.47
CA ALA A 66 -3.21 -0.92 -1.60
C ALA A 66 -3.79 -2.13 -2.33
N LYS A 67 -3.00 -3.20 -2.42
CA LYS A 67 -3.41 -4.47 -2.99
C LYS A 67 -3.43 -5.53 -1.90
N LEU A 68 -4.57 -6.18 -1.73
CA LEU A 68 -4.73 -7.30 -0.82
C LEU A 68 -4.79 -8.58 -1.63
N TYR A 69 -3.90 -9.52 -1.32
CA TYR A 69 -3.81 -10.82 -1.95
C TYR A 69 -4.27 -11.89 -0.96
N ARG A 70 -4.91 -12.93 -1.48
CA ARG A 70 -5.21 -14.16 -0.73
C ARG A 70 -3.96 -15.03 -0.60
N GLN A 71 -4.05 -16.08 0.22
CA GLN A 71 -2.95 -17.03 0.39
C GLN A 71 -2.54 -17.72 -0.92
N ASP A 72 -3.50 -18.01 -1.80
CA ASP A 72 -3.25 -18.59 -3.12
C ASP A 72 -2.56 -17.62 -4.10
N GLY A 73 -2.30 -16.38 -3.68
CA GLY A 73 -1.70 -15.32 -4.48
C GLY A 73 -2.71 -14.60 -5.38
N SER A 74 -3.99 -14.94 -5.36
CA SER A 74 -5.03 -14.23 -6.10
C SER A 74 -5.28 -12.84 -5.51
N LEU A 75 -5.53 -11.85 -6.37
CA LEU A 75 -5.86 -10.50 -5.95
C LEU A 75 -7.30 -10.45 -5.40
N TYR A 76 -7.47 -9.96 -4.18
CA TYR A 76 -8.77 -9.75 -3.53
C TYR A 76 -9.24 -8.29 -3.60
N LYS A 77 -8.35 -7.33 -3.31
CA LYS A 77 -8.65 -5.89 -3.39
C LYS A 77 -7.53 -5.14 -4.09
N ASP A 78 -7.90 -4.12 -4.87
CA ASP A 78 -7.00 -3.11 -5.43
C ASP A 78 -7.71 -1.76 -5.28
N VAL A 79 -7.25 -0.95 -4.33
CA VAL A 79 -7.88 0.32 -3.96
C VAL A 79 -6.87 1.45 -3.99
N SER A 80 -7.32 2.62 -4.44
CA SER A 80 -6.54 3.86 -4.32
C SER A 80 -6.52 4.30 -2.86
N VAL A 81 -5.33 4.69 -2.39
CA VAL A 81 -5.09 5.20 -1.04
C VAL A 81 -4.82 6.69 -1.14
N ASN A 82 -5.42 7.47 -0.24
CA ASN A 82 -5.12 8.89 -0.14
C ASN A 82 -3.65 9.08 0.22
N TYR A 83 -2.95 9.83 -0.62
CA TYR A 83 -1.55 10.20 -0.42
C TYR A 83 -1.48 11.63 0.07
N ASP A 84 -0.88 11.80 1.24
CA ASP A 84 -0.51 13.07 1.83
C ASP A 84 0.92 13.41 1.41
N ASP A 85 1.03 14.22 0.36
CA ASP A 85 2.31 14.64 -0.20
C ASP A 85 3.11 15.53 0.76
N ALA A 86 2.43 16.34 1.58
CA ALA A 86 3.10 17.23 2.52
C ALA A 86 3.85 16.47 3.61
N ASN A 87 3.35 15.29 3.99
CA ASN A 87 3.95 14.44 5.03
C ASN A 87 4.62 13.17 4.47
N GLY A 88 4.55 12.92 3.16
CA GLY A 88 5.07 11.70 2.53
C GLY A 88 4.42 10.43 3.08
N GLN A 89 3.09 10.45 3.25
CA GLN A 89 2.34 9.41 3.95
C GLN A 89 1.12 8.93 3.16
N ALA A 90 0.80 7.65 3.30
CA ALA A 90 -0.45 7.09 2.80
C ALA A 90 -1.08 6.19 3.86
N ARG A 91 -2.39 6.36 4.08
CA ARG A 91 -3.12 5.66 5.15
C ARG A 91 -4.28 4.85 4.58
N GLN A 92 -4.25 3.54 4.79
CA GLN A 92 -5.32 2.62 4.41
C GLN A 92 -6.00 2.09 5.66
N SER A 93 -7.23 2.54 5.93
CA SER A 93 -8.07 2.00 7.00
C SER A 93 -8.41 0.54 6.71
N PHE A 94 -8.37 -0.29 7.75
CA PHE A 94 -8.75 -1.69 7.61
C PHE A 94 -10.12 -2.05 8.22
N GLN A 95 -10.93 -1.02 8.48
CA GLN A 95 -12.34 -1.16 8.82
C GLN A 95 -13.16 -1.83 7.69
N SER A 96 -14.42 -2.18 8.00
CA SER A 96 -15.32 -3.02 7.19
C SER A 96 -15.19 -2.82 5.68
N GLY A 97 -14.87 -3.91 4.96
CA GLY A 97 -14.86 -3.97 3.50
C GLY A 97 -13.48 -4.00 2.84
N PHE A 98 -12.40 -3.69 3.57
CA PHE A 98 -11.03 -3.90 3.07
C PHE A 98 -10.57 -5.35 3.30
N PHE A 99 -10.67 -5.85 4.54
CA PHE A 99 -10.46 -7.26 4.85
C PHE A 99 -11.72 -8.11 4.66
N PRO A 100 -11.58 -9.43 4.45
CA PRO A 100 -12.69 -10.36 4.56
C PRO A 100 -13.40 -10.23 5.92
N ALA A 101 -14.74 -10.33 5.91
CA ALA A 101 -15.54 -10.18 7.12
C ALA A 101 -15.51 -11.42 8.04
N SER A 102 -14.98 -12.55 7.55
CA SER A 102 -14.73 -13.75 8.35
C SER A 102 -13.58 -14.57 7.78
N ASP A 103 -12.92 -15.30 8.67
CA ASP A 103 -11.98 -16.39 8.43
C ASP A 103 -12.66 -17.72 8.03
N LEU A 104 -13.99 -17.76 8.03
CA LEU A 104 -14.79 -18.97 7.71
C LEU A 104 -14.90 -19.25 6.20
N ASP A 105 -14.57 -18.28 5.33
CA ASP A 105 -14.62 -18.44 3.87
C ASP A 105 -13.24 -18.71 3.22
N GLU A 106 -12.13 -18.57 3.95
CA GLU A 106 -10.78 -18.80 3.44
C GLU A 106 -10.08 -19.88 4.26
N VAL A 107 -10.09 -21.12 3.76
CA VAL A 107 -9.26 -22.18 4.30
C VAL A 107 -7.82 -21.87 3.93
N PHE A 108 -7.01 -21.50 4.92
CA PHE A 108 -5.58 -21.35 4.70
C PHE A 108 -4.93 -22.74 4.67
N THR A 109 -4.61 -23.28 3.49
CA THR A 109 -3.83 -24.54 3.33
C THR A 109 -2.50 -24.30 2.65
#